data_AF-A0AAW9YDR8-F1
#
_entry.id   AF-A0AAW9YDR8-F1
#
_cell.length_a   1.000
_cell.length_b   1.000
_cell.length_c   1.000
_cell.angle_alpha   90.00
_cell.angle_beta   90.00
_cell.angle_gamma   90.00
#
_symmetry.space_group_name_H-M   'P 1'
#
loop_
_entity.id
_entity.type
_entity.pdbx_description
1 polymer ?
#
loop_
_entity_poly.entity_id
_entity_poly.type
_entity_poly.pdbx_seq_one_letter_code
_entity_poly.pdbx_strand_id
1 'polypeptide(L)'
;MFEIWDERGREQGLTLPELQQRLRHYQGDVMVRYLNRLGLPATLFLTVQQGRAYQRFKAGTPPLDWDWLAQSIHAVPVRDADIHPKNNSLRRAAN
;
A
#
# COMPACT_ATOMS: atom_id res chain seq x y z
N MET A 1 3.62 1.91 2.01
CA MET A 1 4.07 0.50 1.93
C MET A 1 3.38 -0.29 3.02
N PHE A 2 3.00 -1.53 2.73
CA PHE A 2 2.29 -2.43 3.61
C PHE A 2 3.14 -3.64 3.97
N GLU A 3 2.81 -4.22 5.12
CA GLU A 3 3.30 -5.50 5.59
C GLU A 3 2.11 -6.34 5.98
N ILE A 4 2.08 -7.61 5.59
CA ILE A 4 1.00 -8.54 5.87
C ILE A 4 1.53 -9.75 6.61
N TRP A 5 0.79 -10.18 7.63
CA TRP A 5 0.99 -11.46 8.32
C TRP A 5 -0.28 -12.27 8.18
N ASP A 6 -0.11 -13.50 7.71
CA ASP A 6 -1.14 -14.52 7.64
C ASP A 6 -0.56 -15.88 8.09
N GLU A 7 -1.34 -16.96 7.95
CA GLU A 7 -0.93 -18.32 8.31
C GLU A 7 0.30 -18.83 7.52
N ARG A 8 0.57 -18.25 6.33
CA ARG A 8 1.68 -18.62 5.44
C ARG A 8 2.96 -17.84 5.77
N GLY A 9 2.88 -16.87 6.68
CA GLY A 9 4.01 -16.11 7.18
C GLY A 9 3.87 -14.60 6.95
N ARG A 10 5.02 -13.94 6.79
CA ARG A 10 5.11 -12.48 6.64
C ARG A 10 5.53 -12.13 5.22
N GLU A 11 4.84 -11.16 4.64
CA GLU A 11 5.20 -10.53 3.38
C GLU A 11 5.26 -9.00 3.59
N GLN A 12 6.26 -8.35 3.03
CA GLN A 12 6.56 -6.93 3.25
C GLN A 12 6.86 -6.25 1.93
N GLY A 13 6.73 -4.93 1.88
CA GLY A 13 7.04 -4.19 0.64
C GLY A 13 5.84 -3.93 -0.25
N LEU A 14 4.65 -4.38 0.14
CA LEU A 14 3.47 -4.33 -0.70
C LEU A 14 3.01 -2.88 -0.92
N THR A 15 2.66 -2.57 -2.16
CA THR A 15 1.87 -1.40 -2.54
C THR A 15 0.38 -1.66 -2.26
N LEU A 16 -0.46 -0.62 -2.34
CA LEU A 16 -1.90 -0.79 -2.16
C LEU A 16 -2.52 -1.75 -3.21
N PRO A 17 -2.19 -1.66 -4.52
CA PRO A 17 -2.70 -2.60 -5.52
C PRO A 17 -2.24 -4.05 -5.27
N GLU A 18 -0.98 -4.27 -4.89
CA GLU A 18 -0.47 -5.61 -4.59
C GLU A 18 -1.16 -6.20 -3.36
N LEU A 19 -1.41 -5.39 -2.32
CA LEU A 19 -2.21 -5.81 -1.17
C LEU A 19 -3.62 -6.23 -1.60
N GLN A 20 -4.29 -5.45 -2.45
CA GLN A 20 -5.63 -5.79 -2.96
C GLN A 20 -5.60 -7.13 -3.71
N GLN A 21 -4.64 -7.31 -4.62
CA GLN A 21 -4.50 -8.54 -5.39
C GLN A 21 -4.21 -9.74 -4.49
N ARG A 22 -3.34 -9.56 -3.49
CA ARG A 22 -2.99 -10.60 -2.51
C ARG A 22 -4.21 -11.05 -1.70
N LEU A 23 -5.06 -10.11 -1.25
CA LEU A 23 -6.26 -10.45 -0.48
C LEU A 23 -7.37 -11.08 -1.34
N ARG A 24 -7.45 -10.78 -2.65
CA ARG A 24 -8.45 -11.40 -3.54
C ARG A 24 -8.35 -12.92 -3.62
N HIS A 25 -7.14 -13.46 -3.51
CA HIS A 25 -6.88 -14.91 -3.57
C HIS A 25 -6.68 -15.56 -2.20
N TYR A 26 -6.90 -14.81 -1.12
CA TYR A 26 -6.72 -15.29 0.25
C TYR A 26 -8.06 -15.58 0.92
N GLN A 27 -8.05 -16.50 1.89
CA GLN A 27 -9.18 -16.80 2.76
C GLN A 27 -8.66 -17.07 4.17
N GLY A 28 -9.22 -16.37 5.16
CA GLY A 28 -8.76 -16.45 6.55
C GLY A 28 -8.48 -15.08 7.15
N ASP A 29 -7.81 -15.07 8.30
CA ASP A 29 -7.48 -13.85 9.03
C ASP A 29 -6.10 -13.33 8.67
N VAL A 30 -5.99 -12.02 8.46
CA VAL A 30 -4.72 -11.34 8.18
C VAL A 30 -4.54 -10.11 9.06
N MET A 31 -3.29 -9.84 9.43
CA MET A 31 -2.88 -8.58 10.04
C MET A 31 -2.12 -7.78 9.00
N VAL A 32 -2.54 -6.53 8.76
CA VAL A 32 -1.89 -5.62 7.82
C VAL A 32 -1.34 -4.43 8.58
N ARG A 33 -0.03 -4.19 8.49
CA ARG A 33 0.62 -2.98 9.01
C ARG A 33 0.96 -2.02 7.90
N TYR A 34 0.87 -0.73 8.20
CA TYR A 34 1.21 0.36 7.31
C TYR A 34 1.62 1.59 8.11
N LEU A 35 2.22 2.57 7.44
CA LEU A 35 2.39 3.90 8.02
C LEU A 35 1.18 4.75 7.66
N ASN A 36 0.49 5.30 8.66
CA ASN A 36 -0.63 6.21 8.44
C ASN A 36 -0.14 7.58 7.93
N ARG A 37 -1.06 8.49 7.57
CA ARG A 37 -0.70 9.83 7.04
C ARG A 37 0.29 10.63 7.90
N LEU A 38 0.36 10.37 9.21
CA LEU A 38 1.27 11.01 10.16
C LEU A 38 2.64 10.35 10.22
N GLY A 39 2.90 9.32 9.41
CA GLY A 39 4.12 8.52 9.45
C GLY A 39 4.17 7.54 10.61
N LEU A 40 3.07 7.34 11.33
CA LEU A 40 3.01 6.44 12.50
C LEU A 40 2.57 5.03 12.08
N PRO A 41 3.15 3.97 12.68
CA PRO A 41 2.69 2.61 12.46
C PRO A 41 1.22 2.43 12.85
N ALA A 42 0.44 1.84 11.96
CA ALA A 42 -0.95 1.48 12.17
C ALA A 42 -1.17 0.02 11.74
N THR A 43 -2.13 -0.64 12.37
CA THR A 43 -2.44 -2.06 12.13
C THR A 43 -3.93 -2.23 11.86
N LEU A 44 -4.25 -2.98 10.81
CA LEU A 44 -5.59 -3.48 10.51
C LEU A 44 -5.64 -4.97 10.75
N PHE A 45 -6.71 -5.42 11.40
CA PHE A 45 -7.03 -6.83 11.54
C PHE A 45 -8.21 -7.13 10.65
N LEU A 46 -7.98 -7.96 9.64
CA LEU A 46 -8.93 -8.25 8.59
C LEU A 46 -9.29 -9.74 8.60
N THR A 47 -10.55 -10.04 8.35
CA THR A 47 -10.98 -11.39 7.94
C THR A 47 -11.29 -11.33 6.45
N VAL A 48 -10.70 -12.22 5.67
CA VAL A 48 -10.92 -12.30 4.23
C VAL A 48 -11.83 -13.48 3.92
N GLN A 49 -12.95 -13.20 3.28
CA GLN A 49 -13.93 -14.20 2.86
C GLN A 49 -14.33 -13.91 1.41
N GLN A 50 -14.20 -14.92 0.55
CA GLN A 50 -14.57 -14.83 -0.87
C GLN A 50 -13.90 -13.63 -1.58
N GLY A 51 -12.61 -13.39 -1.28
CA GLY A 51 -11.84 -12.29 -1.86
C GLY A 51 -12.23 -10.89 -1.37
N ARG A 52 -13.09 -10.77 -0.36
CA ARG A 52 -13.44 -9.51 0.31
C ARG A 52 -12.84 -9.46 1.70
N ALA A 53 -12.21 -8.34 2.05
CA ALA A 53 -11.64 -8.10 3.37
C ALA A 53 -12.64 -7.36 4.27
N TYR A 54 -12.79 -7.80 5.51
CA TYR A 54 -13.70 -7.25 6.51
C TYR A 54 -12.93 -6.87 7.77
N GLN A 55 -13.31 -5.76 8.41
CA GLN A 55 -12.60 -5.20 9.56
C GLN A 55 -13.10 -5.83 10.86
N ARG A 56 -12.28 -6.67 11.51
CA ARG A 56 -12.70 -7.51 12.65
C ARG A 56 -13.19 -6.74 13.88
N PHE A 57 -12.56 -5.60 14.18
CA PHE A 57 -12.80 -4.88 15.43
C PHE A 57 -13.76 -3.70 15.29
N LYS A 58 -14.49 -3.60 14.18
CA LYS A 58 -15.54 -2.60 13.98
C LYS A 58 -16.91 -3.25 14.15
N ALA A 59 -17.86 -2.50 14.72
CA ALA A 59 -19.23 -2.97 14.87
C ALA A 59 -19.83 -3.39 13.52
N GLY A 60 -20.38 -4.60 13.46
CA GLY A 60 -20.92 -5.18 12.22
C GLY A 60 -19.87 -5.69 11.23
N THR A 61 -18.59 -5.73 11.60
CA THR A 61 -17.47 -6.24 10.79
C THR A 61 -17.52 -5.74 9.33
N PRO A 62 -17.58 -4.41 9.10
CA PRO A 62 -17.80 -3.86 7.78
C PRO A 62 -16.66 -4.23 6.82
N PRO A 63 -16.93 -4.31 5.51
CA PRO A 63 -15.89 -4.47 4.51
C PRO A 63 -14.84 -3.35 4.63
N LEU A 64 -13.61 -3.66 4.22
CA LEU A 64 -12.55 -2.68 4.13
C LEU A 64 -12.89 -1.68 3.02
N ASP A 65 -12.98 -0.41 3.40
CA ASP A 65 -13.05 0.70 2.46
C ASP A 65 -11.64 0.98 1.93
N TRP A 66 -11.44 0.64 0.65
CA TRP A 66 -10.15 0.78 -0.03
C TRP A 66 -9.79 2.22 -0.32
N ASP A 67 -10.76 3.09 -0.58
CA ASP A 67 -10.54 4.52 -0.85
C ASP A 67 -10.14 5.24 0.44
N TRP A 68 -10.78 4.88 1.56
CA TRP A 68 -10.34 5.31 2.87
C TRP A 68 -8.91 4.85 3.18
N LEU A 69 -8.57 3.60 2.88
CA LEU A 69 -7.21 3.10 3.11
C LEU A 69 -6.17 3.83 2.25
N ALA A 70 -6.49 4.10 0.98
CA ALA A 70 -5.63 4.89 0.09
C ALA A 70 -5.37 6.30 0.62
N GLN A 71 -6.36 6.92 1.26
CA GLN A 71 -6.22 8.24 1.86
C GLN A 71 -5.55 8.21 3.23
N SER A 72 -5.60 7.09 3.94
CA SER A 72 -5.09 6.97 5.31
C SER A 72 -3.60 6.60 5.38
N ILE A 73 -3.00 6.16 4.28
CA ILE A 73 -1.58 5.82 4.22
C ILE A 73 -0.68 7.06 4.08
N HIS A 74 0.54 6.98 4.60
CA HIS A 74 1.59 7.94 4.30
C HIS A 74 1.96 7.81 2.82
N ALA A 75 1.45 8.71 1.98
CA ALA A 75 2.05 8.94 0.68
C ALA A 75 3.37 9.66 0.94
N VAL A 76 4.50 8.95 0.79
CA VAL A 76 5.75 9.65 0.51
C VAL A 76 5.47 10.40 -0.78
N PRO A 77 5.48 11.74 -0.81
CA PRO A 77 5.26 12.46 -2.05
C PRO A 77 6.31 11.94 -3.03
N VAL A 78 5.85 11.31 -4.11
CA VAL A 78 6.70 11.08 -5.27
C VAL A 78 7.14 12.48 -5.68
N ARG A 79 8.37 12.85 -5.31
CA ARG A 79 8.94 14.10 -5.78
C ARG A 79 8.96 13.98 -7.29
N ASP A 80 8.24 14.87 -7.97
CA ASP A 80 8.32 15.18 -9.42
C ASP A 80 9.74 15.58 -9.89
N ALA A 81 10.80 15.12 -9.23
CA ALA A 81 12.17 15.53 -9.46
C ALA A 81 12.88 14.78 -10.59
N ASP A 82 12.23 13.79 -11.24
CA ASP A 82 12.86 12.98 -12.30
C ASP A 82 12.29 13.22 -13.71
N ILE A 83 11.38 14.18 -13.91
CA ILE A 83 10.87 14.55 -15.26
C ILE A 83 11.49 15.86 -15.76
N HIS A 84 12.80 16.02 -15.60
CA HIS A 84 13.57 16.94 -16.43
C HIS A 84 14.82 16.21 -16.93
N PRO A 85 14.86 15.76 -18.20
CA PRO A 85 16.12 15.42 -18.80
C PRO A 85 16.93 16.72 -18.90
N LYS A 86 17.96 16.86 -18.06
CA LYS A 86 19.04 17.81 -18.30
C LYS A 86 19.63 17.44 -19.66
N ASN A 87 19.27 18.23 -20.67
CA ASN A 87 19.83 18.14 -22.01
C ASN A 87 21.33 18.44 -21.91
N ASN A 88 22.13 17.39 -21.71
CA ASN A 88 23.57 17.43 -21.81
C ASN A 88 23.95 17.40 -23.29
N SER A 89 23.75 18.52 -23.98
CA SER A 89 24.27 18.73 -25.34
C SER A 89 25.54 19.54 -25.28
N LEU A 90 26.65 18.84 -25.01
CA LEU A 90 27.96 19.23 -25.52
C LEU A 90 27.85 19.47 -27.04
N ARG A 91 27.93 20.74 -27.46
CA ARG A 91 28.32 21.08 -28.83
C ARG A 91 29.64 21.84 -28.79
N ARG A 92 30.72 21.05 -28.92
CA ARG A 92 31.88 21.48 -29.69
C ARG A 92 31.41 21.70 -31.14
N ALA A 93 31.65 22.88 -31.69
CA ALA A 93 32.27 23.13 -33.01
C ALA A 93 31.92 24.52 -33.57
N ALA A 94 32.97 25.21 -34.03
CA ALA A 94 33.04 26.33 -34.99
C ALA A 94 32.45 27.70 -34.58
N ASN A 95 33.31 28.69 -34.29
CA ASN A 95 34.01 29.52 -35.28
C ASN A 95 35.20 30.24 -34.63
#